data_AF-A0A6D2I191-F1
#
_entry.id   AF-A0A6D2I191-F1
#
_cell.length_a   1.000
_cell.length_b   1.000
_cell.length_c   1.000
_cell.angle_alpha   90.00
_cell.angle_beta   90.00
_cell.angle_gamma   90.00
#
_symmetry.space_group_name_H-M   'P 1'
#
loop_
_entity.id
_entity.type
_entity.pdbx_description
1 polymer ?
#
loop_
_entity_poly.entity_id
_entity_poly.type
_entity_poly.pdbx_seq_one_letter_code
_entity_poly.pdbx_strand_id
1 'polypeptide(L)'
;MMNQARSSYSANVTIVNYQNDDIEGPWELGWTWTDDELLLSTVGAKGTQHGNNVTFVSLPNVIIPSWFKEEDLAKSSSSFQISVGRVGMIYYMRGLAVSLTTERSKYKCLDAFMEVTNTPGYLYTWTTNCFSTTPKKSRGPREVS
;
A
#
# COMPACT_ATOMS: atom_id res chain seq x y z
N MET A 1 -7.43 38.50 -7.08
CA MET A 1 -6.83 37.49 -6.18
C MET A 1 -7.67 36.23 -6.27
N MET A 2 -7.19 35.18 -6.92
CA MET A 2 -7.92 33.92 -7.02
C MET A 2 -7.70 33.13 -5.73
N ASN A 3 -8.75 32.96 -4.91
CA ASN A 3 -8.72 32.12 -3.73
C ASN A 3 -9.14 30.70 -4.17
N GLN A 4 -8.18 29.90 -4.66
CA GLN A 4 -8.42 28.49 -4.94
C GLN A 4 -8.54 27.77 -3.60
N ALA A 5 -9.76 27.40 -3.20
CA ALA A 5 -9.96 26.54 -2.05
C ALA A 5 -9.22 25.23 -2.29
N ARG A 6 -8.07 25.04 -1.63
CA ARG A 6 -7.33 23.78 -1.61
C ARG A 6 -8.24 22.74 -0.97
N SER A 7 -8.85 21.89 -1.78
CA SER A 7 -9.56 20.72 -1.26
C SER A 7 -8.52 19.75 -0.69
N SER A 8 -8.79 19.17 0.47
CA SER A 8 -7.95 18.15 1.09
C SER A 8 -8.77 16.94 1.45
N TYR A 9 -8.16 15.75 1.40
CA TYR A 9 -8.77 14.52 1.88
C TYR A 9 -7.84 13.77 2.82
N SER A 10 -8.43 12.93 3.65
CA SER A 10 -7.70 11.94 4.46
C SER A 10 -8.13 10.55 4.04
N ALA A 11 -7.18 9.62 4.00
CA ALA A 11 -7.44 8.23 3.62
C ALA A 11 -6.67 7.27 4.54
N ASN A 12 -7.28 6.11 4.80
CA ASN A 12 -6.60 4.98 5.41
C ASN A 12 -6.09 4.08 4.30
N VAL A 13 -4.80 3.77 4.33
CA VAL A 13 -4.14 2.84 3.42
C VAL A 13 -3.89 1.56 4.19
N THR A 14 -4.37 0.44 3.66
CA THR A 14 -4.24 -0.89 4.30
C THR A 14 -3.56 -1.87 3.35
N ILE A 15 -2.47 -2.47 3.81
CA ILE A 15 -1.77 -3.55 3.14
C ILE A 15 -2.23 -4.85 3.78
N VAL A 16 -2.82 -5.76 2.99
CA VAL A 16 -3.26 -7.07 3.46
C VAL A 16 -2.36 -8.15 2.87
N ASN A 17 -1.87 -9.07 3.70
CA ASN A 17 -0.97 -10.13 3.27
C ASN A 17 -1.73 -11.42 2.91
N TYR A 18 -1.94 -11.63 1.61
CA TYR A 18 -2.52 -12.87 1.07
C TYR A 18 -1.49 -13.97 0.73
N GLN A 19 -0.22 -13.82 1.12
CA GLN A 19 0.83 -14.81 0.88
C GLN A 19 0.96 -15.80 2.03
N ASN A 20 1.70 -16.89 1.79
CA ASN A 20 1.98 -17.92 2.80
C ASN A 20 3.04 -17.50 3.83
N ASP A 21 3.88 -16.54 3.46
CA ASP A 21 4.99 -16.04 4.26
C ASP A 21 4.68 -14.66 4.81
N ASP A 22 5.26 -14.35 5.97
CA ASP A 22 5.07 -13.04 6.62
C ASP A 22 5.82 -11.96 5.85
N ILE A 23 5.24 -10.77 5.78
CA ILE A 23 5.90 -9.58 5.26
C ILE A 23 6.63 -8.95 6.45
N GLU A 24 7.94 -9.18 6.52
CA GLU A 24 8.79 -8.58 7.53
C GLU A 24 9.07 -7.11 7.20
N GLY A 25 8.91 -6.23 8.18
CA GLY A 25 9.25 -4.83 8.09
C GLY A 25 10.74 -4.54 8.34
N PRO A 26 11.23 -3.35 7.95
CA PRO A 26 10.43 -2.27 7.38
C PRO A 26 10.02 -2.58 5.94
N TRP A 27 8.74 -2.37 5.65
CA TRP A 27 8.24 -2.41 4.28
C TRP A 27 8.20 -0.99 3.71
N GLU A 28 8.42 -0.90 2.41
CA GLU A 28 8.37 0.33 1.62
C GLU A 28 7.29 0.19 0.54
N LEU A 29 6.27 1.04 0.61
CA LEU A 29 5.19 1.11 -0.34
C LEU A 29 5.34 2.38 -1.17
N GLY A 30 5.62 2.22 -2.46
CA GLY A 30 5.78 3.33 -3.40
C GLY A 30 4.63 3.36 -4.41
N TRP A 31 4.12 4.55 -4.72
CA TRP A 31 3.27 4.76 -5.89
C TRP A 31 3.37 6.16 -6.48
N THR A 32 2.84 6.34 -7.69
CA THR A 32 2.80 7.61 -8.40
C THR A 32 1.37 8.14 -8.45
N TRP A 33 1.15 9.37 -7.99
CA TRP A 33 -0.12 10.09 -8.15
C TRP A 33 -0.33 10.52 -9.61
N THR A 34 -1.57 10.45 -10.09
CA THR A 34 -1.94 10.88 -11.45
C THR A 34 -1.97 12.39 -11.63
N ASP A 35 -2.22 13.11 -10.55
CA ASP A 35 -2.50 14.54 -10.55
C ASP A 35 -1.58 15.28 -9.58
N ASP A 36 -1.65 16.61 -9.60
CA ASP A 36 -0.94 17.49 -8.67
C ASP A 36 -1.53 17.37 -7.26
N GLU A 37 -1.17 16.28 -6.59
CA GLU A 37 -1.47 15.99 -5.20
C GLU A 37 -0.24 16.31 -4.32
N LEU A 38 -0.50 16.79 -3.10
CA LEU A 38 0.53 17.15 -2.12
C LEU A 38 0.33 16.35 -0.84
N LEU A 39 1.36 15.60 -0.41
CA LEU A 39 1.37 14.90 0.86
C LEU A 39 1.48 15.93 1.98
N LEU A 40 0.45 16.05 2.80
CA LEU A 40 0.41 16.98 3.92
C LEU A 40 0.93 16.32 5.20
N SER A 41 0.49 15.10 5.49
CA SER A 41 0.90 14.36 6.68
C SER A 41 0.64 12.85 6.57
N THR A 42 1.28 12.09 7.45
CA THR A 42 1.08 10.65 7.62
C THR A 42 1.02 10.27 9.10
N VAL A 43 0.28 9.22 9.42
CA VAL A 43 0.21 8.61 10.76
C VAL A 43 0.39 7.10 10.63
N GLY A 44 1.34 6.51 11.37
CA GLY A 44 1.62 5.06 11.32
C GLY A 44 2.65 4.62 10.26
N ALA A 45 3.04 5.52 9.35
CA ALA A 45 4.14 5.32 8.41
C ALA A 45 4.86 6.65 8.15
N LYS A 46 6.13 6.59 7.73
CA LYS A 46 6.88 7.77 7.27
C LYS A 46 6.67 7.95 5.78
N GLY A 47 6.00 9.02 5.38
CA GLY A 47 5.80 9.38 3.97
C GLY A 47 6.86 10.36 3.45
N THR A 48 7.27 10.18 2.20
CA THR A 48 8.14 11.10 1.46
C THR A 48 7.59 11.28 0.05
N GLN A 49 7.64 12.51 -0.48
CA GLN A 49 7.14 12.82 -1.82
C GLN A 49 8.23 13.53 -2.63
N HIS A 50 8.40 13.13 -3.88
CA HIS A 50 9.25 13.80 -4.87
C HIS A 50 8.52 13.90 -6.21
N GLY A 51 8.04 15.11 -6.54
CA GLY A 51 7.09 15.28 -7.64
C GLY A 51 5.82 14.48 -7.36
N ASN A 52 5.38 13.68 -8.32
CA ASN A 52 4.19 12.83 -8.16
C ASN A 52 4.49 11.46 -7.53
N ASN A 53 5.77 11.14 -7.30
CA ASN A 53 6.16 9.89 -6.67
C ASN A 53 6.10 10.04 -5.15
N VAL A 54 5.41 9.11 -4.50
CA VAL A 54 5.29 9.04 -3.05
C VAL A 54 5.72 7.67 -2.55
N THR A 55 6.45 7.67 -1.45
CA THR A 55 6.97 6.48 -0.80
C THR A 55 6.64 6.52 0.69
N PHE A 56 6.07 5.43 1.20
CA PHE A 56 5.74 5.22 2.60
C PHE A 56 6.57 4.08 3.16
N VAL A 57 7.24 4.33 4.28
CA VAL A 57 8.04 3.33 4.99
C VAL A 57 7.39 3.05 6.34
N SER A 58 7.20 1.78 6.67
CA SER A 58 6.65 1.38 7.96
C SER A 58 7.61 1.71 9.11
N LEU A 59 7.09 1.65 10.34
CA LEU A 59 7.96 1.61 11.51
C LEU A 59 8.82 0.32 11.51
N PRO A 60 9.97 0.30 12.22
CA PRO A 60 10.78 -0.90 12.38
C PRO A 60 10.00 -2.04 13.05
N ASN A 61 10.32 -3.29 12.71
CA ASN A 61 9.72 -4.51 13.29
C ASN A 61 8.20 -4.65 13.08
N VAL A 62 7.59 -3.89 12.17
CA VAL A 62 6.20 -4.11 11.76
C VAL A 62 6.16 -5.36 10.88
N ILE A 63 5.57 -6.43 11.39
CA ILE A 63 5.35 -7.67 10.65
C ILE A 63 3.89 -7.69 10.19
N ILE A 64 3.65 -8.04 8.93
CA ILE A 64 2.31 -8.39 8.44
C ILE A 64 2.23 -9.91 8.32
N PRO A 65 1.61 -10.60 9.28
CA PRO A 65 1.47 -12.04 9.25
C PRO A 65 0.80 -12.51 7.96
N SER A 66 1.21 -13.68 7.50
CA SER A 66 0.49 -14.44 6.49
C SER A 66 -0.92 -14.76 6.97
N TRP A 67 -1.93 -14.49 6.14
CA TRP A 67 -3.32 -14.89 6.43
C TRP A 67 -3.51 -16.40 6.60
N PHE A 68 -2.59 -17.21 6.08
CA PHE A 68 -2.63 -18.66 6.30
C PHE A 68 -2.13 -19.06 7.71
N LYS A 69 -1.43 -18.15 8.40
CA LYS A 69 -1.00 -18.35 9.80
C LYS A 69 -1.97 -17.70 10.78
N GLU A 70 -2.59 -16.58 10.41
CA GLU A 70 -3.49 -15.82 11.27
C GLU A 70 -4.87 -15.69 10.61
N GLU A 71 -5.87 -16.33 11.22
CA GLU A 71 -7.24 -16.47 10.67
C GLU A 71 -8.03 -15.14 10.63
N ASP A 72 -7.48 -14.05 11.19
CA ASP A 72 -8.07 -12.72 11.22
C ASP A 72 -7.40 -11.80 10.19
N LEU A 73 -8.17 -11.36 9.18
CA LEU A 73 -7.70 -10.43 8.15
C LEU A 73 -7.20 -9.10 8.74
N ALA A 74 -7.77 -8.63 9.85
CA ALA A 74 -7.32 -7.40 10.49
C ALA A 74 -5.89 -7.56 11.03
N LYS A 75 -5.57 -8.75 11.55
CA LYS A 75 -4.22 -9.06 12.04
C LYS A 75 -3.24 -9.34 10.90
N SER A 76 -3.72 -9.87 9.77
CA SER A 76 -2.92 -10.06 8.54
C SER A 76 -2.84 -8.79 7.69
N SER A 77 -2.86 -7.62 8.34
CA SER A 77 -2.83 -6.33 7.66
C SER A 77 -2.00 -5.29 8.41
N SER A 78 -1.55 -4.27 7.69
CA SER A 78 -0.94 -3.07 8.27
C SER A 78 -1.57 -1.84 7.65
N SER A 79 -2.01 -0.92 8.50
CA SER A 79 -2.68 0.31 8.07
C SER A 79 -1.96 1.56 8.54
N PHE A 80 -2.00 2.59 7.71
CA PHE A 80 -1.54 3.93 8.04
C PHE A 80 -2.49 4.98 7.43
N GLN A 81 -2.49 6.18 8.00
CA GLN A 81 -3.31 7.27 7.52
C GLN A 81 -2.46 8.26 6.74
N ILE A 82 -3.06 8.85 5.71
CA ILE A 82 -2.47 9.95 4.94
C ILE A 82 -3.44 11.12 4.88
N SER A 83 -2.91 12.33 4.85
CA SER A 83 -3.65 13.54 4.48
C SER A 83 -3.02 14.15 3.24
N VAL A 84 -3.86 14.48 2.27
CA VAL A 84 -3.44 14.91 0.94
C VAL A 84 -4.17 16.20 0.58
N GLY A 85 -3.41 17.19 0.10
CA GLY A 85 -3.94 18.44 -0.44
C GLY A 85 -4.01 18.37 -1.96
N ARG A 86 -5.02 19.01 -2.55
CA ARG A 86 -5.22 19.11 -4.00
C ARG A 86 -5.20 20.53 -4.50
N VAL A 87 -4.79 20.66 -5.75
CA VAL A 87 -5.03 21.85 -6.58
C VAL A 87 -6.06 21.50 -7.65
N GLY A 88 -7.33 21.89 -7.46
CA GLY A 88 -8.29 22.03 -8.56
C GLY A 88 -8.99 20.79 -9.15
N MET A 89 -8.83 19.57 -8.61
CA MET A 89 -9.44 18.34 -9.17
C MET A 89 -10.40 17.60 -8.21
N ILE A 90 -11.47 17.02 -8.77
CA ILE A 90 -12.54 16.27 -8.06
C ILE A 90 -12.45 14.74 -8.17
N TYR A 91 -11.52 14.18 -8.95
CA TYR A 91 -11.35 12.73 -9.07
C TYR A 91 -10.36 12.21 -8.03
N TYR A 92 -10.72 11.12 -7.34
CA TYR A 92 -9.94 10.59 -6.23
C TYR A 92 -9.08 9.39 -6.61
N MET A 93 -7.84 9.42 -6.13
CA MET A 93 -6.87 8.32 -5.99
C MET A 93 -6.78 7.34 -7.17
N ARG A 94 -6.00 7.70 -8.20
CA ARG A 94 -5.48 6.73 -9.18
C ARG A 94 -3.96 6.64 -9.03
N GLY A 95 -3.49 5.77 -8.15
CA GLY A 95 -2.08 5.37 -8.17
C GLY A 95 -1.84 4.44 -9.38
N LEU A 96 -0.91 4.81 -10.26
CA LEU A 96 -0.61 4.04 -11.49
C LEU A 96 0.57 3.07 -11.38
N ALA A 97 1.45 3.25 -10.40
CA ALA A 97 2.70 2.47 -10.33
C ALA A 97 2.97 2.01 -8.91
N VAL A 98 2.18 1.05 -8.42
CA VAL A 98 2.28 0.58 -7.03
C VAL A 98 3.36 -0.49 -6.91
N SER A 99 4.25 -0.35 -5.93
CA SER A 99 5.28 -1.32 -5.61
C SER A 99 5.40 -1.48 -4.10
N LEU A 100 5.63 -2.70 -3.65
CA LEU A 100 5.87 -3.02 -2.24
C LEU A 100 7.21 -3.74 -2.13
N THR A 101 8.13 -3.18 -1.36
CA THR A 101 9.45 -3.75 -1.11
C THR A 101 9.60 -4.05 0.37
N THR A 102 10.23 -5.18 0.68
CA THR A 102 10.64 -5.55 2.03
C THR A 102 12.11 -5.93 2.01
N GLU A 103 12.71 -6.17 3.18
CA GLU A 103 14.10 -6.63 3.26
C GLU A 103 14.33 -7.95 2.52
N ARG A 104 13.36 -8.88 2.58
CA ARG A 104 13.50 -10.24 2.04
C ARG A 104 12.83 -10.45 0.69
N SER A 105 11.93 -9.56 0.28
CA SER A 105 11.08 -9.76 -0.89
C SER A 105 10.80 -8.46 -1.62
N LYS A 106 10.59 -8.59 -2.94
CA LYS A 106 10.12 -7.49 -3.79
C LYS A 106 8.82 -7.89 -4.44
N TYR A 107 7.80 -7.05 -4.31
CA TYR A 107 6.49 -7.27 -4.88
C TYR A 107 6.21 -6.23 -5.95
N LYS A 108 5.79 -6.71 -7.12
CA LYS A 108 5.22 -5.85 -8.16
C LYS A 108 3.70 -5.93 -8.07
N CYS A 109 3.05 -4.78 -7.98
CA CYS A 109 1.61 -4.71 -8.01
C CYS A 109 1.12 -4.48 -9.43
N LEU A 110 -0.14 -4.81 -9.69
CA LEU A 110 -0.77 -4.47 -10.96
C LEU A 110 -0.76 -2.95 -11.12
N ASP A 111 -0.53 -2.49 -12.36
CA ASP A 111 -0.33 -1.08 -12.75
C ASP A 111 -1.57 -0.17 -12.54
N ALA A 112 -2.62 -0.66 -11.86
CA ALA A 112 -3.76 0.16 -11.50
C ALA A 112 -4.43 -0.33 -10.21
N PHE A 113 -4.72 0.63 -9.34
CA PHE A 113 -5.75 0.48 -8.32
C PHE A 113 -7.13 0.30 -8.96
N MET A 114 -7.84 -0.76 -8.57
CA MET A 114 -9.24 -1.01 -8.92
C MET A 114 -10.15 -0.46 -7.84
N GLU A 115 -11.18 0.30 -8.23
CA GLU A 115 -12.21 0.78 -7.31
C GLU A 115 -13.09 -0.39 -6.83
N VAL A 116 -13.33 -0.47 -5.52
CA VAL A 116 -14.20 -1.46 -4.89
C VAL A 116 -15.53 -0.80 -4.54
N THR A 117 -16.55 -1.08 -5.36
CA THR A 117 -17.86 -0.41 -5.29
C THR A 117 -18.78 -0.88 -4.15
N ASN A 118 -18.42 -1.94 -3.43
CA ASN A 118 -19.32 -2.66 -2.51
C ASN A 118 -18.81 -2.82 -1.07
N THR A 119 -17.92 -1.94 -0.58
CA THR A 119 -17.44 -2.03 0.81
C THR A 119 -18.41 -1.30 1.75
N PRO A 120 -19.23 -1.99 2.56
CA PRO A 120 -20.21 -1.31 3.41
C PRO A 120 -19.50 -0.43 4.45
N GLY A 121 -19.85 0.85 4.52
CA GLY A 121 -19.25 1.82 5.45
C GLY A 121 -17.96 2.50 4.97
N TYR A 122 -17.41 2.11 3.81
CA TYR A 122 -16.25 2.76 3.20
C TYR A 122 -16.63 3.29 1.81
N LEU A 123 -16.79 4.60 1.70
CA LEU A 123 -16.88 5.27 0.39
C LEU A 123 -15.47 5.37 -0.20
N TYR A 124 -15.31 5.04 -1.48
CA TYR A 124 -14.06 5.21 -2.23
C TYR A 124 -12.89 4.35 -1.73
N THR A 125 -13.04 3.03 -1.83
CA THR A 125 -11.95 2.08 -1.55
C THR A 125 -11.30 1.66 -2.85
N TRP A 126 -9.97 1.63 -2.88
CA TRP A 126 -9.20 1.09 -4.00
C TRP A 126 -8.32 -0.08 -3.57
N THR A 127 -8.15 -1.05 -4.46
CA THR A 127 -7.32 -2.25 -4.21
C THR A 127 -6.43 -2.55 -5.40
N THR A 128 -5.24 -3.07 -5.14
CA THR A 128 -4.37 -3.66 -6.17
C THR A 128 -3.79 -4.97 -5.63
N ASN A 129 -3.56 -5.91 -6.53
CA ASN A 129 -2.94 -7.18 -6.19
C ASN A 129 -1.44 -7.09 -6.47
N CYS A 130 -0.64 -7.51 -5.49
CA CYS A 130 0.82 -7.56 -5.60
C CYS A 130 1.32 -9.00 -5.61
N PHE A 131 2.31 -9.26 -6.46
CA PHE A 131 2.91 -10.58 -6.63
C PHE A 131 4.39 -10.53 -6.29
N SER A 132 4.85 -11.52 -5.53
CA SER A 132 6.27 -11.66 -5.22
C SER A 132 7.06 -11.93 -6.50
N THR A 133 8.12 -11.15 -6.71
CA THR A 133 9.06 -11.32 -7.82
C THR A 133 10.26 -12.19 -7.43
N THR A 134 10.38 -12.56 -6.16
CA THR A 134 11.43 -13.46 -5.68
C THR A 134 11.08 -14.91 -6.06
N PRO A 135 11.96 -15.66 -6.75
CA PRO A 135 11.71 -17.06 -7.07
C PRO A 135 11.53 -17.89 -5.79
N LYS A 136 10.46 -18.69 -5.70
CA LYS A 136 10.33 -19.68 -4.63
C LYS A 136 11.50 -20.67 -4.76
N LYS A 137 12.32 -20.83 -3.71
CA LYS A 137 13.27 -21.95 -3.63
C LYS A 137 12.45 -23.23 -3.83
N SER A 138 12.72 -23.97 -4.90
CA SER A 138 12.16 -25.30 -5.11
C SER A 138 12.48 -26.14 -3.87
N ARG A 139 11.46 -26.66 -3.17
CA ARG A 139 11.68 -27.70 -2.17
C ARG A 139 12.39 -28.85 -2.88
N GLY A 140 13.65 -29.10 -2.51
CA GLY A 140 14.38 -30.27 -2.97
C GLY A 140 13.60 -31.55 -2.63
N PRO A 141 13.81 -32.65 -3.37
CA PRO A 141 13.13 -33.90 -3.11
C PRO A 141 13.30 -34.30 -1.64
N ARG A 142 12.19 -34.71 -0.99
CA ARG A 142 12.25 -35.33 0.33
C ARG A 142 13.13 -36.58 0.19
N GLU A 143 14.31 -36.55 0.78
CA GLU A 143 15.04 -37.79 1.07
C GLU A 143 14.17 -38.59 2.03
N VAL A 144 13.65 -39.71 1.52
CA VAL A 144 13.05 -40.76 2.33
C VAL A 144 14.22 -41.60 2.81
N SER A 145 14.56 -41.51 4.09
CA SER A 145 15.33 -42.52 4.82
C SER A 145 14.38 -43.40 5.62
#